data_AF-A0A6P0CGH4-F1
#
_entry.id   AF-A0A6P0CGH4-F1
#
_cell.length_a   1.000
_cell.length_b   1.000
_cell.length_c   1.000
_cell.angle_alpha   90.00
_cell.angle_beta   90.00
_cell.angle_gamma   90.00
#
_symmetry.space_group_name_H-M   'P 1'
#
loop_
_entity.id
_entity.type
_entity.pdbx_description
1 polymer ?
#
loop_
_entity_poly.entity_id
_entity_poly.type
_entity_poly.pdbx_seq_one_letter_code
_entity_poly.pdbx_strand_id
1 'polypeptide(L)'
;MTTKEEPGLDAIGTVPVCQRCGSERVVTDAWACWNREAGFWELEAHFDQAFCHGCEAATQLQWIRVEGPENGRVRDLNDAFRTLGQGRGSVFVTDGVSSQGPEFVTRALAAVRGFDSFSEDNDPWGEHDFGSIELEGHKLFWKIDPYDLDLQAHSQNAANPAVTHRVLTLMLASEY
;
A
#
# COMPACT_ATOMS: atom_id res chain seq x y z
N MET A 1 -21.30 -16.16 -9.39
CA MET A 1 -21.05 -14.82 -9.97
C MET A 1 -20.85 -13.89 -8.80
N THR A 2 -19.61 -13.78 -8.35
CA THR A 2 -19.25 -13.03 -7.15
C THR A 2 -19.06 -11.59 -7.58
N THR A 3 -20.00 -10.72 -7.20
CA THR A 3 -19.87 -9.27 -7.31
C THR A 3 -18.65 -8.84 -6.52
N LYS A 4 -17.58 -8.49 -7.24
CA LYS A 4 -16.38 -7.86 -6.68
C LYS A 4 -16.85 -6.47 -6.23
N GLU A 5 -16.84 -6.22 -4.93
CA GLU A 5 -17.10 -4.88 -4.38
C GLU A 5 -16.11 -3.90 -5.03
N GLU A 6 -16.64 -2.85 -5.64
CA GLU A 6 -15.83 -1.76 -6.19
C GLU A 6 -15.22 -0.99 -5.01
N PRO A 7 -13.89 -0.90 -4.91
CA PRO A 7 -13.26 -0.11 -3.86
C PRO A 7 -13.67 1.34 -4.08
N GLY A 8 -14.11 2.00 -2.99
CA GLY A 8 -14.51 3.40 -3.03
C GLY A 8 -13.46 4.27 -3.72
N LEU A 9 -13.95 5.27 -4.46
CA LEU A 9 -13.14 6.40 -4.94
C LEU A 9 -12.18 6.80 -3.81
N ASP A 10 -10.88 6.85 -4.11
CA ASP A 10 -9.80 7.23 -3.19
C ASP A 10 -9.13 6.07 -2.40
N ALA A 11 -9.07 4.86 -2.97
CA ALA A 11 -8.13 3.86 -2.46
C ALA A 11 -6.69 4.38 -2.62
N ILE A 12 -5.98 4.52 -1.50
CA ILE A 12 -4.57 4.89 -1.41
C ILE A 12 -3.71 4.14 -2.46
N GLY A 13 -2.80 4.88 -3.10
CA GLY A 13 -1.91 4.35 -4.15
C GLY A 13 -2.58 4.18 -5.52
N THR A 14 -3.79 4.71 -5.70
CA THR A 14 -4.41 4.82 -7.02
C THR A 14 -4.10 6.17 -7.65
N VAL A 15 -3.95 6.17 -8.98
CA VAL A 15 -3.85 7.38 -9.78
C VAL A 15 -5.05 7.47 -10.72
N PRO A 16 -5.53 8.68 -11.03
CA PRO A 16 -6.63 8.84 -11.93
C PRO A 16 -6.14 8.66 -13.36
N VAL A 17 -6.77 7.75 -14.11
CA VAL A 17 -6.55 7.60 -15.54
C VAL A 17 -7.84 7.82 -16.32
N CYS A 18 -7.68 8.12 -17.60
CA CYS A 18 -8.81 8.18 -18.51
C CYS A 18 -9.41 6.79 -18.68
N GLN A 19 -10.69 6.60 -18.32
CA GLN A 19 -11.40 5.33 -18.48
C GLN A 19 -11.39 4.82 -19.94
N ARG A 20 -11.27 5.73 -20.92
CA ARG A 20 -11.29 5.38 -22.35
C ARG A 20 -9.95 4.88 -22.89
N CYS A 21 -8.84 5.52 -22.51
CA CYS A 21 -7.52 5.24 -23.12
C CYS A 21 -6.43 4.84 -22.12
N GLY A 22 -6.71 4.86 -20.82
CA GLY A 22 -5.74 4.54 -19.77
C GLY A 22 -4.66 5.59 -19.52
N SER A 23 -4.70 6.75 -20.18
CA SER A 23 -3.72 7.82 -19.99
C SER A 23 -3.84 8.47 -18.60
N GLU A 24 -2.70 8.67 -17.92
CA GLU A 24 -2.56 9.46 -16.67
C GLU A 24 -2.60 10.98 -16.90
N ARG A 25 -2.47 11.44 -18.16
CA ARG A 25 -2.58 12.86 -18.53
C ARG A 25 -4.03 13.33 -18.53
N VAL A 26 -4.66 13.31 -17.36
CA VAL A 26 -6.02 13.79 -17.10
C VAL A 26 -6.00 15.07 -16.27
N VAL A 27 -7.04 15.89 -16.43
CA VAL A 27 -7.26 17.10 -15.63
C VAL A 27 -8.71 17.13 -15.17
N THR A 28 -8.96 17.82 -14.06
CA THR A 28 -10.32 18.11 -13.57
C THR A 28 -10.45 19.59 -13.29
N ASP A 29 -11.67 20.11 -13.37
CA ASP A 29 -11.97 21.47 -12.94
C ASP A 29 -11.81 21.59 -11.41
N ALA A 30 -11.24 22.72 -10.97
CA ALA A 30 -11.00 22.99 -9.56
C ALA A 30 -11.23 24.46 -9.23
N TRP A 31 -11.70 24.70 -8.00
CA TRP A 31 -11.63 26.03 -7.40
C TRP A 31 -10.27 26.23 -6.77
N ALA A 32 -9.70 27.40 -7.04
CA ALA A 32 -8.53 27.88 -6.35
C ALA A 32 -8.86 29.21 -5.66
N CYS A 33 -8.39 29.38 -4.44
CA CYS A 33 -8.53 30.60 -3.66
C CYS A 33 -7.17 31.31 -3.56
N TRP A 34 -7.16 32.64 -3.56
CA TRP A 34 -5.92 33.40 -3.43
C TRP A 34 -5.50 33.45 -1.96
N ASN A 35 -4.39 32.81 -1.61
CA ASN A 35 -3.80 32.93 -0.28
C ASN A 35 -2.90 34.18 -0.24
N ARG A 36 -3.33 35.18 0.53
CA ARG A 36 -2.59 36.44 0.68
C ARG A 36 -1.28 36.29 1.45
N GLU A 37 -1.23 35.41 2.45
CA GLU A 37 -0.03 35.21 3.27
C GLU A 37 1.04 34.46 2.49
N ALA A 38 0.61 33.48 1.69
CA ALA A 38 1.50 32.68 0.87
C ALA A 38 1.84 33.35 -0.48
N GLY A 39 0.97 34.24 -0.98
CA GLY A 39 1.17 34.99 -2.21
C GLY A 39 0.91 34.18 -3.50
N PHE A 40 0.10 33.12 -3.41
CA PHE A 40 -0.26 32.27 -4.53
C PHE A 40 -1.69 31.73 -4.42
N TRP A 41 -2.18 31.15 -5.51
CA TRP A 41 -3.45 30.43 -5.55
C TRP A 41 -3.29 29.04 -4.92
N GLU A 42 -4.16 28.69 -3.97
CA GLU A 42 -4.24 27.38 -3.34
C GLU A 42 -5.46 26.64 -3.86
N LEU A 43 -5.32 25.35 -4.14
CA LEU A 43 -6.43 24.51 -4.58
C LEU A 43 -7.36 24.24 -3.39
N GLU A 44 -8.62 24.61 -3.53
CA GLU A 44 -9.62 24.52 -2.45
C GLU A 44 -10.49 23.27 -2.59
N ALA A 45 -10.98 23.00 -3.80
CA ALA A 45 -11.78 21.82 -4.12
C ALA A 45 -11.69 21.48 -5.61
N HIS A 46 -11.91 20.21 -5.96
CA HIS A 46 -12.05 19.75 -7.35
C HIS A 46 -13.45 19.22 -7.62
N PHE A 47 -13.84 19.15 -8.90
CA PHE A 47 -15.16 18.70 -9.34
C PHE A 47 -15.09 17.37 -10.12
N ASP A 48 -16.26 16.85 -10.49
CA ASP A 48 -16.39 15.57 -11.19
C ASP A 48 -16.12 15.67 -12.70
N GLN A 49 -16.03 16.89 -13.24
CA GLN A 49 -15.80 17.09 -14.67
C GLN A 49 -14.32 16.94 -15.00
N ALA A 50 -13.97 15.80 -15.62
CA ALA A 50 -12.62 15.51 -16.05
C ALA A 50 -12.44 15.55 -17.57
N PHE A 51 -11.23 15.89 -18.00
CA PHE A 51 -10.79 15.91 -19.39
C PHE A 51 -9.51 15.11 -19.55
N CYS A 52 -9.42 14.33 -20.63
CA CYS A 52 -8.22 13.59 -20.97
C CYS A 52 -7.47 14.32 -22.10
N HIS A 53 -6.20 14.67 -21.87
CA HIS A 53 -5.37 15.26 -22.91
C HIS A 53 -5.06 14.28 -24.05
N GLY A 54 -4.94 12.98 -23.76
CA GLY A 54 -4.69 11.97 -24.79
C GLY A 54 -5.89 11.73 -25.72
N CYS A 55 -7.12 11.83 -25.19
CA CYS A 55 -8.35 11.70 -25.99
C CYS A 55 -8.83 13.04 -26.57
N GLU A 56 -8.28 14.16 -26.11
CA GLU A 56 -8.77 15.52 -26.35
C GLU A 56 -10.29 15.66 -26.12
N ALA A 57 -10.80 14.99 -25.08
CA ALA A 57 -12.22 14.93 -24.78
C ALA A 57 -12.50 14.83 -23.28
N ALA A 58 -13.74 15.16 -22.89
CA ALA A 58 -14.26 14.86 -21.58
C ALA A 58 -14.19 13.35 -21.30
N THR A 59 -13.86 12.98 -20.07
CA THR A 59 -13.71 11.59 -19.63
C THR A 59 -14.30 11.40 -18.25
N GLN A 60 -14.63 10.16 -17.91
CA GLN A 60 -14.68 9.74 -16.52
C GLN A 60 -13.28 9.32 -16.07
N LEU A 61 -12.96 9.60 -14.80
CA LEU A 61 -11.74 9.12 -14.19
C LEU A 61 -11.97 7.72 -13.67
N GLN A 62 -11.10 6.81 -14.08
CA GLN A 62 -10.96 5.53 -13.43
C GLN A 62 -9.75 5.62 -12.52
N TRP A 63 -9.95 5.37 -11.23
CA TRP A 63 -8.86 5.25 -10.28
C TRP A 63 -8.30 3.85 -10.39
N ILE A 64 -7.10 3.74 -10.97
CA ILE A 64 -6.42 2.46 -11.08
C ILE A 64 -5.19 2.47 -10.19
N ARG A 65 -4.83 1.29 -9.68
CA ARG A 65 -3.49 1.07 -9.15
C ARG A 65 -2.59 0.82 -10.36
N VAL A 66 -1.62 1.70 -10.58
CA VAL A 66 -0.63 1.56 -11.66
C VAL A 66 0.60 0.88 -11.09
N GLU A 67 1.11 -0.14 -11.77
CA GLU A 67 2.46 -0.64 -11.52
C GLU A 67 3.47 0.43 -11.95
N GLY A 68 4.15 1.05 -10.99
CA GLY A 68 5.06 2.18 -11.23
C GLY A 68 6.23 2.23 -10.25
N PRO A 69 7.13 3.23 -10.40
CA PRO A 69 8.29 3.41 -9.52
C PRO A 69 7.92 3.60 -8.03
N GLU A 70 6.66 3.96 -7.75
CA GLU A 70 6.11 3.98 -6.39
C GLU A 70 6.07 2.58 -5.76
N ASN A 71 5.72 1.53 -6.50
CA ASN A 71 5.77 0.14 -6.00
C ASN A 71 7.20 -0.29 -5.70
N GLY A 72 8.16 0.13 -6.54
CA GLY A 72 9.59 -0.08 -6.26
C GLY A 72 10.03 0.63 -4.99
N ARG A 73 9.55 1.85 -4.76
CA ARG A 73 9.84 2.59 -3.52
C ARG A 73 9.18 1.96 -2.30
N VAL A 74 7.93 1.49 -2.42
CA VAL A 74 7.21 0.77 -1.37
C VAL A 74 7.94 -0.53 -1.04
N ARG A 75 8.35 -1.29 -2.05
CA ARG A 75 9.19 -2.49 -1.94
C ARG A 75 10.46 -2.20 -1.15
N ASP A 76 11.25 -1.21 -1.57
CA ASP A 76 12.49 -0.84 -0.89
C ASP A 76 12.27 -0.52 0.58
N LEU A 77 11.17 0.17 0.89
CA LEU A 77 10.80 0.52 2.27
C LEU A 77 10.29 -0.68 3.08
N ASN A 78 9.51 -1.56 2.46
CA ASN A 78 9.00 -2.79 3.08
C ASN A 78 10.17 -3.73 3.38
N ASP A 79 11.09 -3.91 2.43
CA ASP A 79 12.31 -4.69 2.63
C ASP A 79 13.21 -4.07 3.70
N ALA A 80 13.43 -2.75 3.68
CA ALA A 80 14.23 -2.08 4.72
C ALA A 80 13.61 -2.25 6.11
N PHE A 81 12.28 -2.19 6.22
CA PHE A 81 11.57 -2.43 7.48
C PHE A 81 11.65 -3.90 7.91
N ARG A 82 11.32 -4.83 7.02
CA ARG A 82 11.29 -6.27 7.27
C ARG A 82 12.66 -6.82 7.65
N THR A 83 13.69 -6.48 6.89
CA THR A 83 15.03 -7.09 6.99
C THR A 83 15.91 -6.39 8.02
N LEU A 84 15.88 -5.05 8.08
CA LEU A 84 16.78 -4.24 8.90
C LEU A 84 16.07 -3.55 10.08
N GLY A 85 14.73 -3.57 10.14
CA GLY A 85 13.96 -2.81 11.14
C GLY A 85 14.03 -1.30 10.94
N GLN A 86 14.30 -0.83 9.72
CA GLN A 86 14.43 0.60 9.43
C GLN A 86 13.07 1.26 9.18
N GLY A 87 12.96 2.53 9.58
CA GLY A 87 11.75 3.33 9.42
C GLY A 87 10.83 3.28 10.63
N ARG A 88 9.64 3.88 10.47
CA ARG A 88 8.61 3.90 11.50
C ARG A 88 7.71 2.68 11.32
N GLY A 89 7.61 1.85 12.36
CA GLY A 89 6.75 0.66 12.29
C GLY A 89 6.65 -0.14 13.58
N SER A 90 5.78 -1.13 13.54
CA SER A 90 5.51 -2.07 14.64
C SER A 90 5.49 -3.50 14.10
N VAL A 91 5.95 -4.45 14.91
CA VAL A 91 5.88 -5.89 14.61
C VAL A 91 4.91 -6.51 15.59
N PHE A 92 3.86 -7.15 15.06
CA PHE A 92 2.89 -7.92 15.81
C PHE A 92 3.05 -9.40 15.49
N VAL A 93 2.98 -10.21 16.54
CA VAL A 93 2.97 -11.66 16.46
C VAL A 93 1.67 -12.11 17.11
N THR A 94 0.85 -12.88 16.39
CA THR A 94 -0.41 -13.36 16.93
C THR A 94 -0.21 -14.35 18.08
N ASP A 95 -1.29 -14.63 18.80
CA ASP A 95 -1.29 -15.61 19.90
C ASP A 95 -0.96 -17.02 19.38
N GLY A 96 -1.46 -17.40 18.20
CA GLY A 96 -1.17 -18.69 17.58
C GLY A 96 0.33 -18.93 17.35
N VAL A 97 1.06 -17.90 16.93
CA VAL A 97 2.52 -17.97 16.75
C VAL A 97 3.25 -17.85 18.10
N SER A 98 2.79 -16.97 18.98
CA SER A 98 3.41 -16.74 20.30
C SER A 98 3.32 -17.97 21.21
N SER A 99 2.21 -18.71 21.14
CA SER A 99 1.97 -19.93 21.92
C SER A 99 2.89 -21.10 21.56
N GLN A 100 3.54 -21.07 20.40
CA GLN A 100 4.59 -22.04 20.01
C GLN A 100 5.89 -21.85 20.80
N GLY A 101 6.04 -20.72 21.50
CA GLY A 101 7.17 -20.42 22.36
C GLY A 101 8.21 -19.47 21.74
N PRO A 102 9.07 -18.87 22.57
CA PRO A 102 9.95 -17.76 22.17
C PRO A 102 10.99 -18.16 21.12
N GLU A 103 11.45 -19.40 21.14
CA GLU A 103 12.42 -19.92 20.16
C GLU A 103 11.78 -20.04 18.77
N PHE A 104 10.54 -20.53 18.70
CA PHE A 104 9.76 -20.60 17.47
C PHE A 104 9.52 -19.20 16.90
N VAL A 105 9.07 -18.24 17.73
CA VAL A 105 8.87 -16.84 17.32
C VAL A 105 10.17 -16.24 16.76
N THR A 106 11.31 -16.50 17.42
CA THR A 106 12.62 -16.01 16.95
C THR A 106 12.98 -16.59 15.58
N ARG A 107 12.78 -17.91 15.38
CA ARG A 107 13.01 -18.56 14.09
C ARG A 107 12.06 -18.06 13.01
N ALA A 108 10.79 -17.85 13.34
CA ALA A 108 9.79 -17.32 12.42
C ALA A 108 10.14 -15.89 11.97
N LEU A 109 10.51 -15.00 12.90
CA LEU A 109 10.96 -13.64 12.56
C LEU A 109 12.26 -13.65 11.73
N ALA A 110 13.19 -14.58 12.01
CA ALA A 110 14.39 -14.75 11.19
C ALA A 110 14.06 -15.23 9.77
N ALA A 111 13.09 -16.14 9.62
CA ALA A 111 12.61 -16.58 8.33
C ALA A 111 11.91 -15.45 7.57
N VAL A 112 11.09 -14.63 8.25
CA VAL A 112 10.48 -13.42 7.66
C VAL A 112 11.56 -12.46 7.16
N ARG A 113 12.64 -12.24 7.91
CA ARG A 113 13.78 -11.41 7.48
C ARG A 113 14.53 -11.98 6.27
N GLY A 114 14.64 -13.30 6.18
CA GLY A 114 15.35 -14.00 5.11
C GLY A 114 14.50 -14.31 3.87
N PHE A 115 13.19 -14.03 3.91
CA PHE A 115 12.28 -14.38 2.83
C PHE A 115 12.62 -13.62 1.53
N ASP A 116 12.77 -14.36 0.44
CA ASP A 116 13.08 -13.87 -0.91
C ASP A 116 12.23 -14.54 -2.02
N SER A 117 11.32 -15.44 -1.64
CA SER A 117 10.52 -16.26 -2.55
C SER A 117 9.23 -15.54 -2.97
N PHE A 118 9.38 -14.36 -3.57
CA PHE A 118 8.26 -13.57 -4.12
C PHE A 118 7.86 -14.08 -5.51
N SER A 119 6.56 -14.12 -5.75
CA SER A 119 5.90 -14.69 -6.94
C SER A 119 4.58 -13.96 -7.20
N GLU A 120 4.01 -14.12 -8.39
CA GLU A 120 2.71 -13.50 -8.73
C GLU A 120 1.58 -13.90 -7.76
N ASP A 121 1.67 -15.09 -7.15
CA ASP A 121 0.65 -15.59 -6.21
C ASP A 121 0.67 -14.89 -4.84
N ASN A 122 1.84 -14.48 -4.36
CA ASN A 122 2.02 -13.89 -3.02
C ASN A 122 2.43 -12.41 -3.05
N ASP A 123 2.87 -11.91 -4.19
CA ASP A 123 3.32 -10.53 -4.39
C ASP A 123 2.91 -10.03 -5.79
N PRO A 124 1.59 -10.01 -6.10
CA PRO A 124 1.09 -9.62 -7.42
C PRO A 124 1.47 -8.18 -7.79
N TRP A 125 1.78 -7.34 -6.80
CA TRP A 125 2.06 -5.91 -6.99
C TRP A 125 3.55 -5.57 -6.88
N GLY A 126 4.39 -6.56 -6.54
CA GLY A 126 5.82 -6.34 -6.40
C GLY A 126 6.16 -5.41 -5.23
N GLU A 127 5.37 -5.39 -4.16
CA GLU A 127 5.54 -4.50 -3.02
C GLU A 127 6.25 -5.19 -1.85
N HIS A 128 6.46 -6.50 -1.93
CA HIS A 128 7.06 -7.31 -0.87
C HIS A 128 6.34 -7.14 0.48
N ASP A 129 5.02 -7.04 0.44
CA ASP A 129 4.15 -6.77 1.58
C ASP A 129 3.46 -8.03 2.13
N PHE A 130 3.59 -9.19 1.48
CA PHE A 130 3.03 -10.45 1.92
C PHE A 130 3.94 -11.64 1.61
N GLY A 131 3.90 -12.66 2.48
CA GLY A 131 4.60 -13.92 2.22
C GLY A 131 4.10 -15.08 3.07
N SER A 132 4.45 -16.30 2.64
CA SER A 132 4.13 -17.54 3.33
C SER A 132 5.38 -18.34 3.62
N ILE A 133 5.48 -18.88 4.84
CA ILE A 133 6.64 -19.63 5.30
C ILE A 133 6.16 -20.93 5.95
N GLU A 134 6.81 -22.04 5.63
CA GLU A 134 6.63 -23.30 6.35
C GLU A 134 7.74 -23.42 7.41
N LEU A 135 7.36 -23.53 8.68
CA LEU A 135 8.30 -23.69 9.79
C LEU A 135 7.80 -24.76 10.75
N GLU A 136 8.58 -25.82 10.94
CA GLU A 136 8.29 -26.91 11.89
C GLU A 136 6.88 -27.51 11.72
N GLY A 137 6.44 -27.67 10.47
CA GLY A 137 5.12 -28.21 10.13
C GLY A 137 3.96 -27.22 10.28
N HIS A 138 4.24 -25.95 10.61
CA HIS A 138 3.27 -24.88 10.63
C HIS A 138 3.43 -23.98 9.41
N LYS A 139 2.32 -23.75 8.71
CA LYS A 139 2.23 -22.72 7.69
C LYS A 139 1.96 -21.38 8.35
N LEU A 140 2.86 -20.44 8.12
CA LEU A 140 2.81 -19.07 8.62
C LEU A 140 2.52 -18.12 7.45
N PHE A 141 1.80 -17.05 7.74
CA PHE A 141 1.71 -15.88 6.89
C PHE A 141 2.31 -14.68 7.60
N TRP A 142 2.90 -13.79 6.81
CA TRP A 142 3.26 -12.47 7.28
C TRP A 142 2.79 -11.44 6.26
N LYS A 143 2.46 -10.26 6.76
CA LYS A 143 2.14 -9.11 5.91
C LYS A 143 2.63 -7.80 6.50
N ILE A 144 2.80 -6.78 5.66
CA ILE A 144 3.14 -5.40 6.04
C ILE A 144 2.02 -4.48 5.57
N ASP A 145 1.26 -3.96 6.53
CA ASP A 145 0.20 -3.00 6.25
C ASP A 145 0.73 -1.56 6.49
N PRO A 146 0.63 -0.65 5.50
CA PRO A 146 0.96 0.76 5.69
C PRO A 146 -0.23 1.54 6.28
N TYR A 147 -0.03 2.10 7.46
CA TYR A 147 -0.98 2.97 8.17
C TYR A 147 -0.52 4.43 8.19
N ASP A 148 -1.46 5.34 8.42
CA ASP A 148 -1.13 6.70 8.84
C ASP A 148 -0.35 6.71 10.16
N LEU A 149 0.18 7.87 10.55
CA LEU A 149 1.05 7.97 11.72
C LEU A 149 0.32 7.71 13.05
N ASP A 150 -1.01 7.80 13.06
CA ASP A 150 -1.88 7.64 14.24
C ASP A 150 -2.54 6.26 14.31
N LEU A 151 -2.23 5.37 13.35
CA LEU A 151 -2.77 4.01 13.22
C LEU A 151 -4.30 3.95 13.15
N GLN A 152 -4.94 4.96 12.56
CA GLN A 152 -6.41 5.04 12.43
C GLN A 152 -6.89 4.58 11.06
N ALA A 153 -6.13 4.87 10.02
CA ALA A 153 -6.44 4.51 8.65
C ALA A 153 -5.16 4.10 7.88
N HIS A 154 -5.34 3.61 6.66
CA HIS A 154 -4.22 3.37 5.76
C HIS A 154 -3.46 4.68 5.44
N SER A 155 -2.15 4.59 5.23
CA SER A 155 -1.35 5.78 4.92
C SER A 155 -1.74 6.38 3.58
N GLN A 156 -1.90 7.70 3.48
CA GLN A 156 -2.21 8.38 2.21
C GLN A 156 -1.16 8.12 1.10
N ASN A 157 0.08 7.81 1.47
CA ASN A 157 1.16 7.50 0.53
C ASN A 157 2.18 6.56 1.16
N ALA A 158 2.04 5.26 0.89
CA ALA A 158 2.94 4.22 1.38
C ALA A 158 4.40 4.38 0.93
N ALA A 159 4.64 5.04 -0.22
CA ALA A 159 5.98 5.34 -0.71
C ALA A 159 6.67 6.50 0.04
N ASN A 160 5.93 7.24 0.87
CA ASN A 160 6.44 8.34 1.68
C ASN A 160 6.59 7.93 3.17
N PRO A 161 7.82 7.68 3.66
CA PRO A 161 8.06 7.26 5.03
C PRO A 161 7.75 8.36 6.07
N ALA A 162 7.62 9.63 5.67
CA ALA A 162 7.29 10.70 6.60
C ALA A 162 5.82 10.67 7.05
N VAL A 163 4.94 9.99 6.30
CA VAL A 163 3.49 9.91 6.56
C VAL A 163 2.99 8.46 6.72
N THR A 164 3.92 7.49 6.81
CA THR A 164 3.59 6.06 6.88
C THR A 164 4.16 5.40 8.13
N HIS A 165 3.34 4.64 8.84
CA HIS A 165 3.73 3.67 9.85
C HIS A 165 3.50 2.25 9.31
N ARG A 166 4.55 1.44 9.23
CA ARG A 166 4.46 0.05 8.71
C ARG A 166 4.17 -0.93 9.82
N VAL A 167 3.12 -1.74 9.67
CA VAL A 167 2.72 -2.75 10.63
C VAL A 167 3.01 -4.13 10.04
N LEU A 168 4.06 -4.80 10.52
CA LEU A 168 4.32 -6.20 10.15
C LEU A 168 3.53 -7.10 11.09
N THR A 169 2.65 -7.94 10.55
CA THR A 169 1.92 -8.95 11.30
C THR A 169 2.41 -10.33 10.90
N LEU A 170 2.86 -11.12 11.87
CA LEU A 170 3.22 -12.53 11.72
C LEU A 170 2.16 -13.41 12.39
N MET A 171 1.58 -14.33 11.63
CA MET A 171 0.44 -15.15 12.06
C MET A 171 0.50 -16.57 11.50
N LEU A 172 -0.22 -17.50 12.10
CA LEU A 172 -0.47 -18.81 11.49
C LEU A 172 -1.40 -18.63 10.29
N ALA A 173 -1.27 -19.48 9.27
CA ALA A 173 -2.16 -19.46 8.12
C ALA A 173 -3.62 -19.76 8.47
N SER A 174 -3.89 -20.37 9.64
CA SER A 174 -5.25 -20.59 10.16
C SER A 174 -5.86 -19.35 10.83
N GLU A 175 -5.06 -18.31 11.09
CA GLU A 175 -5.49 -17.04 11.70
C GLU A 175 -5.76 -15.95 10.65
N TYR A 176 -5.55 -16.26 9.38
CA TYR A 176 -5.78 -15.40 8.21
C TYR A 176 -7.06 -15.82 7.48
#